data_AF-A0A7K0DP63-F1
#
_entry.id   AF-A0A7K0DP63-F1
#
_cell.length_a   1.000
_cell.length_b   1.000
_cell.length_c   1.000
_cell.angle_alpha   90.00
_cell.angle_beta   90.00
_cell.angle_gamma   90.00
#
_symmetry.space_group_name_H-M   'P 1'
#
loop_
_entity.id
_entity.type
_entity.pdbx_description
1 polymer ?
#
loop_
_entity_poly.entity_id
_entity_poly.type
_entity_poly.pdbx_seq_one_letter_code
_entity_poly.pdbx_strand_id
1 'polypeptide(L)'
;MGGTTIGSYAVRLADVMRQLRTGDANAVAALENTLGPELDDLAGEWAREKYDLTPREALRHMVAGVNDDGLDIREDYLHDFLYIELLEALIRHHGRPLGGWDSIRPSWFGRVDGALAEAGIEFSISGLVHQGITGVPTQSYESGVGCLPYDEIPEVYALLAGLRRGDVPLDIMRYVADVRDWLKLCLDQHLDLVCVAGGRAAGPPPRVRRRLFPDERPAGTWQQHVDEQLISNGPFSHAAIFGLDGRQWAASAGFSVTAGEFAALEAPLADPRVPLPDGLRIAGQVYSAESPERGRITGSNRMCHLTIQKTSKAVVILLEAKRKPLEDAGELEEQLIDFLETYG
;
A
#
# COMPACT_ATOMS: atom_id res chain seq x y z
N MET A 1 10.34 4.34 -24.51
CA MET A 1 9.05 3.75 -24.13
C MET A 1 8.76 4.21 -22.72
N GLY A 2 7.68 4.99 -22.55
CA GLY A 2 7.20 5.39 -21.23
C GLY A 2 6.81 4.15 -20.42
N GLY A 3 6.88 4.23 -19.10
CA GLY A 3 6.34 3.17 -18.25
C GLY A 3 4.80 3.24 -18.23
N THR A 4 4.17 2.10 -18.00
CA THR A 4 2.72 1.96 -17.86
C THR A 4 2.34 2.18 -16.40
N THR A 5 1.27 2.95 -16.16
CA THR A 5 0.64 3.02 -14.84
C THR A 5 -0.40 1.92 -14.69
N ILE A 6 -0.54 1.36 -13.50
CA ILE A 6 -1.49 0.30 -13.18
C ILE A 6 -2.32 0.77 -12.00
N GLY A 7 -3.63 0.96 -12.20
CA GLY A 7 -4.58 1.19 -11.12
C GLY A 7 -5.13 -0.13 -10.59
N SER A 8 -5.34 -0.26 -9.28
CA SER A 8 -5.96 -1.43 -8.65
C SER A 8 -7.19 -1.06 -7.84
N TYR A 9 -8.19 -1.94 -7.87
CA TYR A 9 -9.53 -1.69 -7.36
C TYR A 9 -10.09 -2.93 -6.65
N ALA A 10 -10.73 -2.72 -5.50
CA ALA A 10 -11.61 -3.70 -4.89
C ALA A 10 -13.04 -3.40 -5.35
N VAL A 11 -13.66 -4.34 -6.05
CA VAL A 11 -15.00 -4.13 -6.61
C VAL A 11 -15.74 -5.46 -6.66
N ARG A 12 -17.07 -5.43 -6.55
CA ARG A 12 -17.89 -6.59 -6.91
C ARG A 12 -18.09 -6.54 -8.41
N LEU A 13 -17.28 -7.26 -9.17
CA LEU A 13 -17.25 -7.14 -10.63
C LEU A 13 -18.61 -7.50 -11.26
N ALA A 14 -19.34 -8.45 -10.65
CA ALA A 14 -20.69 -8.78 -11.07
C ALA A 14 -21.64 -7.56 -11.08
N ASP A 15 -21.44 -6.56 -10.21
CA ASP A 15 -22.28 -5.37 -10.15
C ASP A 15 -22.00 -4.43 -11.32
N VAL A 16 -20.72 -4.30 -11.70
CA VAL A 16 -20.28 -3.59 -12.90
C VAL A 16 -20.82 -4.28 -14.15
N MET A 17 -20.60 -5.59 -14.26
CA MET A 17 -20.98 -6.37 -15.44
C MET A 17 -22.50 -6.41 -15.67
N ARG A 18 -23.31 -6.32 -14.60
CA ARG A 18 -24.78 -6.24 -14.71
C ARG A 18 -25.27 -4.99 -15.45
N GLN A 19 -24.44 -3.96 -15.56
CA GLN A 19 -24.78 -2.73 -16.27
C GLN A 19 -24.42 -2.80 -17.76
N LEU A 20 -23.52 -3.71 -18.12
CA LEU A 20 -23.06 -3.90 -19.49
C LEU A 20 -23.97 -4.87 -20.24
N ARG A 21 -24.07 -4.68 -21.56
CA ARG A 21 -24.80 -5.58 -22.48
C ARG A 21 -26.26 -5.87 -22.07
N THR A 22 -26.91 -4.93 -21.39
CA THR A 22 -28.33 -5.01 -21.03
C THR A 22 -29.24 -4.65 -22.21
N GLY A 23 -28.74 -3.82 -23.14
CA GLY A 23 -29.55 -3.20 -24.19
C GLY A 23 -30.62 -2.22 -23.67
N ASP A 24 -30.60 -1.89 -22.37
CA ASP A 24 -31.60 -1.02 -21.75
C ASP A 24 -31.20 0.45 -21.88
N ALA A 25 -31.97 1.20 -22.67
CA ALA A 25 -31.78 2.64 -22.84
C ALA A 25 -31.90 3.42 -21.53
N ASN A 26 -32.66 2.92 -20.54
CA ASN A 26 -32.74 3.54 -19.23
C ASN A 26 -31.46 3.32 -18.41
N ALA A 27 -30.79 2.18 -18.59
CA ALA A 27 -29.50 1.91 -17.96
C ALA A 27 -28.43 2.86 -18.49
N VAL A 28 -28.40 3.13 -19.82
CA VAL A 28 -27.54 4.15 -20.41
C VAL A 28 -27.78 5.51 -19.75
N ALA A 29 -29.02 5.98 -19.72
CA ALA A 29 -29.34 7.30 -19.17
C ALA A 29 -28.98 7.41 -17.68
N ALA A 30 -29.16 6.33 -16.91
CA ALA A 30 -28.74 6.29 -15.52
C ALA A 30 -27.21 6.45 -15.39
N LEU A 31 -26.43 5.73 -16.19
CA LEU A 31 -24.97 5.82 -16.17
C LEU A 31 -24.44 7.15 -16.68
N GLU A 32 -25.03 7.71 -17.73
CA GLU A 32 -24.67 9.05 -18.22
C GLU A 32 -24.90 10.12 -17.14
N ASN A 33 -25.96 10.00 -16.35
CA ASN A 33 -26.21 10.91 -15.22
C ASN A 33 -25.21 10.70 -14.08
N THR A 34 -24.87 9.44 -13.79
CA THR A 34 -23.98 9.08 -12.68
C THR A 34 -22.51 9.41 -12.98
N LEU A 35 -22.05 9.10 -14.19
CA LEU A 35 -20.66 9.28 -14.63
C LEU A 35 -20.44 10.61 -15.37
N GLY A 36 -21.46 11.46 -15.46
CA GLY A 36 -21.43 12.70 -16.26
C GLY A 36 -20.13 13.51 -16.19
N PRO A 37 -19.64 13.87 -14.99
CA PRO A 37 -18.36 14.58 -14.84
C PRO A 37 -17.15 13.82 -15.41
N GLU A 38 -17.09 12.51 -15.22
CA GLU A 38 -15.99 11.67 -15.71
C GLU A 38 -16.04 11.51 -17.23
N LEU A 39 -17.25 11.42 -17.80
CA LEU A 39 -17.46 11.40 -19.25
C LEU A 39 -17.05 12.73 -19.90
N ASP A 40 -17.27 13.85 -19.20
CA ASP A 40 -16.84 15.18 -19.67
C ASP A 40 -15.31 15.34 -19.62
N ASP A 41 -14.68 14.88 -18.54
CA ASP A 41 -13.22 14.86 -18.40
C ASP A 41 -12.57 13.99 -19.50
N LEU A 42 -13.08 12.76 -19.69
CA LEU A 42 -12.63 11.86 -20.74
C LEU A 42 -12.83 12.47 -22.12
N ALA A 43 -13.95 13.18 -22.36
CA ALA A 43 -14.19 13.82 -23.66
C ALA A 43 -13.14 14.92 -23.95
N GLY A 44 -12.72 15.66 -22.92
CA GLY A 44 -11.67 16.68 -23.06
C GLY A 44 -10.28 16.10 -23.37
N GLU A 45 -9.97 14.93 -22.82
CA GLU A 45 -8.73 14.19 -23.10
C GLU A 45 -8.79 13.55 -24.50
N TRP A 46 -9.88 12.84 -24.80
CA TRP A 46 -10.10 12.07 -26.02
C TRP A 46 -10.22 12.95 -27.28
N ALA A 47 -10.81 14.15 -27.17
CA ALA A 47 -10.93 15.08 -28.30
C ALA A 47 -9.57 15.50 -28.90
N ARG A 48 -8.46 15.32 -28.17
CA ARG A 48 -7.11 15.62 -28.66
C ARG A 48 -6.59 14.57 -29.63
N GLU A 49 -7.15 13.36 -29.62
CA GLU A 49 -6.63 12.22 -30.38
C GLU A 49 -7.30 12.02 -31.75
N LYS A 50 -8.30 12.83 -32.12
CA LYS A 50 -9.03 12.81 -33.41
C LYS A 50 -9.74 11.48 -33.73
N TYR A 51 -10.40 10.87 -32.75
CA TYR A 51 -11.30 9.74 -33.00
C TYR A 51 -12.74 10.22 -33.26
N ASP A 52 -13.50 9.41 -34.00
CA ASP A 52 -14.90 9.69 -34.37
C ASP A 52 -15.92 9.26 -33.30
N LEU A 53 -15.47 8.56 -32.24
CA LEU A 53 -16.33 8.04 -31.17
C LEU A 53 -16.18 8.86 -29.88
N THR A 54 -17.29 9.38 -29.35
CA THR A 54 -17.29 10.09 -28.06
C THR A 54 -17.41 9.13 -26.87
N PRO A 55 -16.96 9.52 -25.65
CA PRO A 55 -17.12 8.68 -24.46
C PRO A 55 -18.58 8.30 -24.15
N ARG A 56 -19.54 9.17 -24.47
CA ARG A 56 -20.97 8.88 -24.27
C ARG A 56 -21.50 7.85 -25.27
N GLU A 57 -21.07 7.92 -26.53
CA GLU A 57 -21.39 6.90 -27.55
C GLU A 57 -20.73 5.57 -27.20
N ALA A 58 -19.46 5.58 -26.80
CA ALA A 58 -18.78 4.38 -26.34
C ALA A 58 -19.45 3.74 -25.12
N LEU A 59 -19.93 4.54 -24.15
CA LEU A 59 -20.72 4.03 -23.02
C LEU A 59 -22.02 3.36 -23.50
N ARG A 60 -22.72 3.95 -24.49
CA ARG A 60 -23.90 3.32 -25.11
C ARG A 60 -23.53 1.99 -25.77
N HIS A 61 -22.42 1.94 -26.50
CA HIS A 61 -21.94 0.69 -27.09
C HIS A 61 -21.65 -0.38 -26.04
N MET A 62 -21.06 -0.01 -24.90
CA MET A 62 -20.80 -0.93 -23.78
C MET A 62 -22.08 -1.48 -23.15
N VAL A 63 -23.11 -0.64 -22.98
CA VAL A 63 -24.41 -1.08 -22.44
C VAL A 63 -25.20 -1.88 -23.47
N ALA A 64 -25.09 -1.57 -24.77
CA ALA A 64 -25.73 -2.33 -25.84
C ALA A 64 -25.01 -3.65 -26.14
N GLY A 65 -23.69 -3.70 -25.94
CA GLY A 65 -22.81 -4.78 -26.34
C GLY A 65 -22.45 -4.80 -27.82
N VAL A 66 -22.87 -3.80 -28.59
CA VAL A 66 -22.56 -3.62 -30.01
C VAL A 66 -22.32 -2.14 -30.31
N ASN A 67 -21.51 -1.86 -31.34
CA ASN A 67 -21.34 -0.51 -31.86
C ASN A 67 -22.48 -0.12 -32.84
N ASP A 68 -22.44 1.10 -33.37
CA ASP A 68 -23.44 1.61 -34.31
C ASP A 68 -23.57 0.78 -35.61
N ASP A 69 -22.52 0.07 -36.02
CA ASP A 69 -22.53 -0.85 -37.17
C ASP A 69 -23.08 -2.25 -36.81
N GLY A 70 -23.44 -2.47 -35.54
CA GLY A 70 -23.92 -3.75 -35.02
C GLY A 70 -22.81 -4.77 -34.77
N LEU A 71 -21.53 -4.36 -34.81
CA LEU A 71 -20.39 -5.22 -34.46
C LEU A 71 -20.29 -5.35 -32.95
N ASP A 72 -19.96 -6.55 -32.47
CA ASP A 72 -19.70 -6.78 -31.05
C ASP A 72 -18.53 -5.91 -30.60
N ILE A 73 -18.72 -5.14 -29.53
CA ILE A 73 -17.67 -4.24 -29.01
C ILE A 73 -16.41 -5.00 -28.59
N ARG A 74 -16.52 -6.32 -28.37
CA ARG A 74 -15.36 -7.16 -28.05
C ARG A 74 -14.40 -7.32 -29.21
N GLU A 75 -14.88 -7.11 -30.43
CA GLU A 75 -14.09 -7.23 -31.66
C GLU A 75 -13.66 -5.85 -32.20
N ASP A 76 -14.07 -4.76 -31.54
CA ASP A 76 -13.76 -3.38 -31.94
C ASP A 76 -12.45 -2.89 -31.30
N TYR A 77 -11.32 -3.26 -31.92
CA TYR A 77 -9.98 -2.87 -31.48
C TYR A 77 -9.67 -1.39 -31.69
N LEU A 78 -10.46 -0.64 -32.48
CA LEU A 78 -10.15 0.76 -32.79
C LEU A 78 -10.37 1.68 -31.59
N HIS A 79 -11.18 1.25 -30.62
CA HIS A 79 -11.59 2.05 -29.48
C HIS A 79 -11.34 1.34 -28.14
N ASP A 80 -10.47 0.32 -28.13
CA ASP A 80 -10.18 -0.50 -26.95
C ASP A 80 -9.74 0.34 -25.74
N PHE A 81 -8.88 1.35 -25.94
CA PHE A 81 -8.48 2.31 -24.92
C PHE A 81 -9.66 3.04 -24.30
N LEU A 82 -10.55 3.60 -25.11
CA LEU A 82 -11.72 4.32 -24.60
C LEU A 82 -12.66 3.38 -23.84
N TYR A 83 -12.86 2.16 -24.32
CA TYR A 83 -13.69 1.19 -23.61
C TYR A 83 -13.07 0.77 -22.27
N ILE A 84 -11.74 0.66 -22.19
CA ILE A 84 -11.04 0.34 -20.94
C ILE A 84 -11.11 1.50 -19.93
N GLU A 85 -10.93 2.74 -20.38
CA GLU A 85 -11.08 3.95 -19.53
C GLU A 85 -12.52 4.07 -18.99
N LEU A 86 -13.52 3.79 -19.83
CA LEU A 86 -14.92 3.78 -19.41
C LEU A 86 -15.23 2.64 -18.44
N LEU A 87 -14.67 1.45 -18.68
CA LEU A 87 -14.79 0.34 -17.74
C LEU A 87 -14.15 0.70 -16.40
N GLU A 88 -13.00 1.35 -16.39
CA GLU A 88 -12.36 1.82 -15.18
C GLU A 88 -13.22 2.85 -14.44
N ALA A 89 -13.85 3.80 -15.15
CA ALA A 89 -14.80 4.73 -14.54
C ALA A 89 -15.95 4.00 -13.85
N LEU A 90 -16.51 2.96 -14.49
CA LEU A 90 -17.54 2.11 -13.87
C LEU A 90 -16.99 1.36 -12.65
N ILE A 91 -15.78 0.79 -12.74
CA ILE A 91 -15.13 0.10 -11.61
C ILE A 91 -14.90 1.07 -10.45
N ARG A 92 -14.44 2.30 -10.70
CA ARG A 92 -14.25 3.33 -9.68
C ARG A 92 -15.56 3.77 -9.05
N HIS A 93 -16.64 3.80 -9.83
CA HIS A 93 -17.97 4.13 -9.34
C HIS A 93 -18.54 3.04 -8.39
N HIS A 94 -18.40 1.77 -8.76
CA HIS A 94 -18.94 0.64 -7.98
C HIS A 94 -17.99 0.11 -6.90
N GLY A 95 -16.71 0.40 -7.05
CA GLY A 95 -15.64 -0.15 -6.24
C GLY A 95 -14.93 0.89 -5.43
N ARG A 96 -13.75 0.50 -4.95
CA ARG A 96 -12.85 1.34 -4.17
C ARG A 96 -11.44 1.23 -4.75
N PRO A 97 -10.75 2.35 -5.00
CA PRO A 97 -9.34 2.30 -5.35
C PRO A 97 -8.51 1.75 -4.19
N LEU A 98 -7.60 0.85 -4.53
CA LEU A 98 -6.64 0.24 -3.61
C LEU A 98 -5.25 0.84 -3.76
N GLY A 99 -4.98 1.57 -4.84
CA GLY A 99 -3.69 2.18 -5.14
C GLY A 99 -3.27 1.87 -6.57
N GLY A 100 -1.96 1.78 -6.79
CA GLY A 100 -1.44 1.46 -8.09
C GLY A 100 0.08 1.50 -8.16
N TRP A 101 0.60 1.18 -9.33
CA TRP A 101 2.02 1.30 -9.64
C TRP A 101 2.21 2.25 -10.80
N ASP A 102 3.19 3.14 -10.68
CA ASP A 102 3.52 4.09 -11.72
C ASP A 102 4.80 3.71 -12.47
N SER A 103 4.83 4.04 -13.76
CA SER A 103 6.02 3.90 -14.59
C SER A 103 6.59 2.47 -14.67
N ILE A 104 5.72 1.46 -14.59
CA ILE A 104 6.11 0.05 -14.71
C ILE A 104 6.50 -0.23 -16.16
N ARG A 105 7.73 -0.71 -16.35
CA ARG A 105 8.21 -1.11 -17.68
C ARG A 105 7.62 -2.47 -18.05
N PRO A 106 7.29 -2.74 -19.31
CA PRO A 106 6.71 -4.04 -19.65
C PRO A 106 7.61 -5.24 -19.32
N SER A 107 8.94 -5.08 -19.39
CA SER A 107 9.89 -6.12 -18.99
C SER A 107 9.90 -6.44 -17.49
N TRP A 108 9.28 -5.59 -16.66
CA TRP A 108 9.17 -5.78 -15.22
C TRP A 108 8.28 -6.98 -14.88
N PHE A 109 7.16 -7.16 -15.60
CA PHE A 109 6.23 -8.25 -15.39
C PHE A 109 6.90 -9.62 -15.45
N GLY A 110 7.66 -9.88 -16.54
CA GLY A 110 8.40 -11.14 -16.68
C GLY A 110 9.47 -11.34 -15.61
N ARG A 111 10.06 -10.25 -15.09
CA ARG A 111 11.03 -10.34 -13.98
C ARG A 111 10.35 -10.76 -12.67
N VAL A 112 9.17 -10.22 -12.38
CA VAL A 112 8.44 -10.56 -11.15
C VAL A 112 7.86 -11.97 -11.22
N ASP A 113 7.21 -12.30 -12.32
CA ASP A 113 6.66 -13.65 -12.54
C ASP A 113 7.77 -14.70 -12.50
N GLY A 114 8.94 -14.42 -13.10
CA GLY A 114 10.10 -15.30 -13.01
C GLY A 114 10.60 -15.50 -11.58
N ALA A 115 10.69 -14.42 -10.79
CA ALA A 115 11.11 -14.52 -9.39
C ALA A 115 10.10 -15.30 -8.52
N LEU A 116 8.79 -15.11 -8.75
CA LEU A 116 7.76 -15.87 -8.06
C LEU A 116 7.80 -17.35 -8.42
N ALA A 117 7.96 -17.67 -9.71
CA ALA A 117 8.10 -19.05 -10.18
C ALA A 117 9.35 -19.73 -9.60
N GLU A 118 10.49 -19.02 -9.52
CA GLU A 118 11.71 -19.52 -8.87
C GLU A 118 11.50 -19.77 -7.37
N ALA A 119 10.65 -18.99 -6.72
CA ALA A 119 10.22 -19.20 -5.33
C ALA A 119 9.14 -20.30 -5.18
N GLY A 120 8.74 -20.97 -6.27
CA GLY A 120 7.73 -22.03 -6.26
C GLY A 120 6.29 -21.52 -6.15
N ILE A 121 6.04 -20.24 -6.45
CA ILE A 121 4.72 -19.63 -6.42
C ILE A 121 4.10 -19.70 -7.82
N GLU A 122 3.01 -20.46 -7.95
CA GLU A 122 2.26 -20.62 -9.21
C GLU A 122 1.19 -19.52 -9.34
N PHE A 123 1.64 -18.26 -9.34
CA PHE A 123 0.80 -17.09 -9.54
C PHE A 123 1.55 -16.04 -10.37
N SER A 124 0.87 -15.46 -11.34
CA SER A 124 1.42 -14.45 -12.25
C SER A 124 0.87 -13.07 -11.92
N ILE A 125 1.77 -12.14 -11.58
CA ILE A 125 1.43 -10.72 -11.42
C ILE A 125 1.06 -10.10 -12.75
N SER A 126 1.69 -10.53 -13.86
CA SER A 126 1.28 -10.07 -15.19
C SER A 126 -0.17 -10.46 -15.51
N GLY A 127 -0.61 -11.61 -14.99
CA GLY A 127 -1.99 -12.06 -15.09
C GLY A 127 -3.00 -11.09 -14.48
N LEU A 128 -2.65 -10.35 -13.43
CA LEU A 128 -3.55 -9.36 -12.82
C LEU A 128 -3.99 -8.26 -13.79
N VAL A 129 -3.23 -8.01 -14.86
CA VAL A 129 -3.51 -6.96 -15.85
C VAL A 129 -3.87 -7.56 -17.20
N HIS A 130 -3.28 -8.70 -17.56
CA HIS A 130 -3.35 -9.26 -18.91
C HIS A 130 -4.21 -10.52 -19.05
N GLN A 131 -4.75 -11.09 -17.97
CA GLN A 131 -5.66 -12.25 -18.09
C GLN A 131 -7.00 -11.92 -18.72
N GLY A 132 -7.37 -10.64 -18.77
CA GLY A 132 -8.64 -10.22 -19.31
C GLY A 132 -9.81 -10.35 -18.33
N ILE A 133 -10.95 -9.78 -18.73
CA ILE A 133 -12.23 -9.99 -18.07
C ILE A 133 -13.20 -10.52 -19.12
N THR A 134 -13.89 -11.61 -18.78
CA THR A 134 -14.91 -12.17 -19.68
C THR A 134 -16.03 -11.15 -19.91
N GLY A 135 -16.32 -10.84 -21.17
CA GLY A 135 -17.39 -9.90 -21.54
C GLY A 135 -16.97 -8.44 -21.68
N VAL A 136 -15.68 -8.14 -21.49
CA VAL A 136 -15.07 -6.83 -21.74
C VAL A 136 -14.37 -6.83 -23.11
N PRO A 137 -14.17 -5.66 -23.76
CA PRO A 137 -13.45 -5.58 -25.02
C PRO A 137 -12.06 -6.22 -25.05
N THR A 138 -11.66 -6.68 -26.24
CA THR A 138 -10.35 -7.30 -26.41
C THR A 138 -9.24 -6.29 -26.14
N GLN A 139 -8.19 -6.77 -25.50
CA GLN A 139 -7.11 -5.95 -24.96
C GLN A 139 -5.94 -5.90 -25.93
N SER A 140 -5.42 -4.71 -26.16
CA SER A 140 -4.12 -4.57 -26.79
C SER A 140 -3.00 -4.79 -25.78
N TYR A 141 -1.75 -4.78 -26.25
CA TYR A 141 -0.60 -4.82 -25.35
C TYR A 141 -0.46 -3.54 -24.51
N GLU A 142 -1.03 -2.43 -24.99
CA GLU A 142 -0.87 -1.11 -24.38
C GLU A 142 -2.06 -0.73 -23.47
N SER A 143 -3.20 -1.42 -23.61
CA SER A 143 -4.41 -1.24 -22.80
C SER A 143 -4.91 -2.60 -22.31
N GLY A 144 -4.96 -2.80 -20.99
CA GLY A 144 -5.25 -4.10 -20.38
C GLY A 144 -6.04 -3.98 -19.09
N VAL A 145 -6.89 -4.98 -18.83
CA VAL A 145 -7.63 -5.08 -17.58
C VAL A 145 -7.72 -6.55 -17.15
N GLY A 146 -7.29 -6.86 -15.93
CA GLY A 146 -7.41 -8.19 -15.37
C GLY A 146 -8.24 -8.18 -14.11
N CYS A 147 -8.78 -9.36 -13.79
CA CYS A 147 -9.52 -9.59 -12.56
C CYS A 147 -9.00 -10.85 -11.89
N LEU A 148 -8.85 -10.80 -10.57
CA LEU A 148 -8.77 -11.97 -9.72
C LEU A 148 -10.08 -12.08 -8.94
N PRO A 149 -10.95 -13.05 -9.30
CA PRO A 149 -12.23 -13.28 -8.63
C PRO A 149 -12.06 -13.60 -7.14
N TYR A 150 -13.01 -13.15 -6.30
CA TYR A 150 -12.95 -13.33 -4.86
C TYR A 150 -12.71 -14.79 -4.42
N ASP A 151 -13.25 -15.78 -5.12
CA ASP A 151 -13.10 -17.20 -4.81
C ASP A 151 -11.67 -17.72 -5.02
N GLU A 152 -10.88 -17.07 -5.88
CA GLU A 152 -9.47 -17.40 -6.12
C GLU A 152 -8.52 -16.64 -5.17
N ILE A 153 -8.95 -15.49 -4.65
CA ILE A 153 -8.13 -14.63 -3.78
C ILE A 153 -7.55 -15.36 -2.54
N PRO A 154 -8.29 -16.20 -1.79
CA PRO A 154 -7.75 -16.86 -0.60
C PRO A 154 -6.50 -17.70 -0.87
N GLU A 155 -6.48 -18.43 -1.99
CA GLU A 155 -5.37 -19.29 -2.37
C GLU A 155 -4.15 -18.45 -2.75
N VAL A 156 -4.34 -17.45 -3.63
CA VAL A 156 -3.29 -16.53 -4.04
C VAL A 156 -2.72 -15.75 -2.84
N TYR A 157 -3.60 -15.27 -1.96
CA TYR A 157 -3.18 -14.57 -0.74
C TYR A 157 -2.32 -15.46 0.16
N ALA A 158 -2.71 -16.73 0.37
CA ALA A 158 -1.94 -17.67 1.17
C ALA A 158 -0.56 -17.95 0.58
N LEU A 159 -0.46 -18.10 -0.75
CA LEU A 159 0.80 -18.28 -1.46
C LEU A 159 1.73 -17.07 -1.24
N LEU A 160 1.25 -15.85 -1.47
CA LEU A 160 2.06 -14.64 -1.31
C LEU A 160 2.37 -14.31 0.16
N ALA A 161 1.47 -14.63 1.09
CA ALA A 161 1.70 -14.46 2.52
C ALA A 161 2.76 -15.43 3.08
N GLY A 162 2.94 -16.59 2.43
CA GLY A 162 3.94 -17.59 2.80
C GLY A 162 5.39 -17.19 2.46
N LEU A 163 5.58 -16.21 1.58
CA LEU A 163 6.90 -15.75 1.17
C LEU A 163 7.68 -15.10 2.32
N ARG A 164 8.93 -15.54 2.48
CA ARG A 164 9.87 -15.08 3.49
C ARG A 164 10.90 -14.14 2.87
N ARG A 165 11.59 -13.41 3.75
CA ARG A 165 12.69 -12.53 3.36
C ARG A 165 13.80 -13.37 2.71
N GLY A 166 14.12 -13.07 1.46
CA GLY A 166 15.14 -13.77 0.68
C GLY A 166 14.59 -14.73 -0.37
N ASP A 167 13.29 -15.06 -0.32
CA ASP A 167 12.66 -15.94 -1.31
C ASP A 167 12.56 -15.27 -2.68
N VAL A 168 12.38 -13.94 -2.70
CA VAL A 168 12.46 -13.11 -3.91
C VAL A 168 13.35 -11.88 -3.68
N PRO A 169 13.91 -11.27 -4.74
CA PRO A 169 14.64 -10.01 -4.65
C PRO A 169 13.86 -8.94 -3.89
N LEU A 170 14.56 -8.17 -3.05
CA LEU A 170 13.92 -7.23 -2.14
C LEU A 170 13.11 -6.13 -2.86
N ASP A 171 13.55 -5.73 -4.05
CA ASP A 171 12.82 -4.76 -4.87
C ASP A 171 11.53 -5.34 -5.46
N ILE A 172 11.46 -6.67 -5.65
CA ILE A 172 10.24 -7.40 -6.05
C ILE A 172 9.32 -7.61 -4.86
N MET A 173 9.89 -7.94 -3.69
CA MET A 173 9.12 -8.17 -2.46
C MET A 173 8.21 -6.99 -2.08
N ARG A 174 8.60 -5.75 -2.42
CA ARG A 174 7.76 -4.57 -2.20
C ARG A 174 6.44 -4.66 -2.98
N TYR A 175 6.51 -4.99 -4.27
CA TYR A 175 5.31 -5.12 -5.11
C TYR A 175 4.46 -6.32 -4.71
N VAL A 176 5.11 -7.43 -4.32
CA VAL A 176 4.40 -8.59 -3.76
C VAL A 176 3.65 -8.21 -2.47
N ALA A 177 4.25 -7.38 -1.62
CA ALA A 177 3.59 -6.86 -0.42
C ALA A 177 2.38 -5.97 -0.79
N ASP A 178 2.50 -5.09 -1.78
CA ASP A 178 1.37 -4.27 -2.25
C ASP A 178 0.21 -5.16 -2.72
N VAL A 179 0.48 -6.17 -3.58
CA VAL A 179 -0.55 -7.11 -4.04
C VAL A 179 -1.17 -7.85 -2.85
N ARG A 180 -0.36 -8.32 -1.90
CA ARG A 180 -0.88 -9.00 -0.71
C ARG A 180 -1.81 -8.11 0.10
N ASP A 181 -1.50 -6.82 0.23
CA ASP A 181 -2.34 -5.87 0.95
C ASP A 181 -3.65 -5.60 0.19
N TRP A 182 -3.61 -5.51 -1.14
CA TRP A 182 -4.81 -5.44 -1.98
C TRP A 182 -5.71 -6.66 -1.82
N LEU A 183 -5.12 -7.86 -1.93
CA LEU A 183 -5.84 -9.13 -1.74
C LEU A 183 -6.45 -9.22 -0.34
N LYS A 184 -5.74 -8.78 0.70
CA LYS A 184 -6.27 -8.73 2.05
C LYS A 184 -7.51 -7.83 2.14
N LEU A 185 -7.46 -6.64 1.56
CA LEU A 185 -8.60 -5.71 1.56
C LEU A 185 -9.80 -6.29 0.82
N CYS A 186 -9.58 -7.01 -0.28
CA CYS A 186 -10.60 -7.73 -1.02
C CYS A 186 -11.21 -8.88 -0.18
N LEU A 187 -10.38 -9.66 0.52
CA LEU A 187 -10.83 -10.72 1.43
C LEU A 187 -11.72 -10.17 2.54
N ASP A 188 -11.25 -9.13 3.22
CA ASP A 188 -11.96 -8.53 4.37
C ASP A 188 -13.34 -7.99 3.96
N GLN A 189 -13.52 -7.60 2.69
CA GLN A 189 -14.76 -7.00 2.17
C GLN A 189 -15.57 -7.90 1.23
N HIS A 190 -15.09 -9.12 0.93
CA HIS A 190 -15.72 -10.04 -0.02
C HIS A 190 -15.92 -9.40 -1.41
N LEU A 191 -14.82 -8.85 -1.95
CA LEU A 191 -14.75 -8.17 -3.24
C LEU A 191 -13.73 -8.85 -4.15
N ASP A 192 -13.88 -8.65 -5.46
CA ASP A 192 -12.90 -9.05 -6.48
C ASP A 192 -11.77 -8.01 -6.53
N LEU A 193 -10.58 -8.43 -6.97
CA LEU A 193 -9.48 -7.52 -7.30
C LEU A 193 -9.48 -7.27 -8.81
N VAL A 194 -9.54 -6.00 -9.23
CA VAL A 194 -9.43 -5.61 -10.63
C VAL A 194 -8.26 -4.66 -10.82
N CYS A 195 -7.40 -4.92 -11.80
CA CYS A 195 -6.28 -4.05 -12.15
C CYS A 195 -6.40 -3.58 -13.60
N VAL A 196 -6.11 -2.30 -13.84
CA VAL A 196 -6.25 -1.63 -15.15
C VAL A 196 -4.92 -0.98 -15.55
N ALA A 197 -4.36 -1.37 -16.69
CA ALA A 197 -3.21 -0.70 -17.31
C ALA A 197 -3.63 0.61 -17.95
N GLY A 198 -2.80 1.63 -17.81
CA GLY A 198 -3.14 3.02 -18.15
C GLY A 198 -4.04 3.69 -17.13
N GLY A 199 -4.58 2.94 -16.17
CA GLY A 199 -5.60 3.46 -15.28
C GLY A 199 -5.08 4.54 -14.33
N ARG A 200 -6.02 5.35 -13.82
CA ARG A 200 -5.74 6.41 -12.86
C ARG A 200 -5.32 5.75 -11.55
N ALA A 201 -4.02 5.58 -11.34
CA ALA A 201 -3.48 5.25 -10.03
C ALA A 201 -4.02 6.29 -9.05
N ALA A 202 -4.97 5.88 -8.21
CA ALA A 202 -5.17 6.59 -6.97
C ALA A 202 -3.79 6.63 -6.32
N GLY A 203 -3.40 7.80 -5.78
CA GLY A 203 -2.16 7.93 -5.02
C GLY A 203 -1.99 6.73 -4.08
N PRO A 204 -0.75 6.43 -3.65
CA PRO A 204 -0.41 5.15 -3.00
C PRO A 204 -1.50 4.73 -2.03
N PRO A 205 -1.84 3.41 -1.97
CA PRO A 205 -2.90 2.91 -1.09
C PRO A 205 -2.88 3.70 0.21
N PRO A 206 -4.02 4.10 0.82
CA PRO A 206 -3.95 4.40 2.24
C PRO A 206 -3.31 3.16 2.85
N ARG A 207 -2.02 3.27 3.23
CA ARG A 207 -1.21 2.13 3.64
C ARG A 207 -2.10 1.41 4.62
N VAL A 208 -2.41 0.15 4.36
CA VAL A 208 -3.09 -0.67 5.34
C VAL A 208 -2.14 -0.60 6.51
N ARG A 209 -2.44 0.27 7.49
CA ARG A 209 -1.55 0.56 8.61
C ARG A 209 -1.18 -0.81 9.12
N ARG A 210 0.07 -1.23 8.93
CA ARG A 210 0.49 -2.55 9.35
C ARG A 210 0.46 -2.47 10.86
N ARG A 211 -0.70 -2.77 11.47
CA ARG A 211 -0.91 -2.72 12.92
C ARG A 211 -0.06 -3.83 13.49
N LEU A 212 1.19 -3.48 13.79
CA LEU A 212 2.10 -4.38 14.45
C LEU A 212 1.72 -4.53 15.92
N PHE A 213 0.98 -3.56 16.47
CA PHE A 213 0.43 -3.61 17.82
C PHE A 213 -1.07 -3.96 17.81
N PRO A 214 -1.53 -4.87 18.69
CA PRO A 214 -2.93 -5.28 18.77
C PRO A 214 -3.82 -4.17 19.37
N ASP A 215 -5.10 -4.15 18.98
CA ASP A 215 -6.10 -3.19 19.48
C ASP A 215 -6.61 -3.53 20.89
N GLU A 216 -6.18 -4.64 21.50
CA GLU A 216 -6.51 -5.06 22.86
C GLU A 216 -5.23 -5.25 23.68
N ARG A 217 -5.30 -5.08 25.02
CA ARG A 217 -4.15 -5.30 25.91
C ARG A 217 -3.63 -6.74 25.76
N PRO A 218 -2.44 -6.97 25.22
CA PRO A 218 -2.02 -8.30 24.84
C PRO A 218 -1.64 -9.17 26.03
N ALA A 219 -1.84 -10.48 25.85
CA ALA A 219 -1.18 -11.53 26.62
C ALA A 219 0.27 -11.67 26.11
N GLY A 220 1.16 -10.76 26.52
CA GLY A 220 2.58 -10.78 26.16
C GLY A 220 3.40 -9.88 27.09
N THR A 221 4.71 -10.09 27.17
CA THR A 221 5.60 -9.18 27.90
C THR A 221 6.07 -8.06 26.96
N TRP A 222 6.40 -6.88 27.49
CA TRP A 222 7.01 -5.78 26.73
C TRP A 222 8.22 -6.23 25.90
N GLN A 223 8.92 -7.28 26.37
CA GLN A 223 10.06 -7.87 25.69
C GLN A 223 9.69 -8.47 24.33
N GLN A 224 8.54 -9.15 24.24
CA GLN A 224 8.08 -9.72 22.98
C GLN A 224 7.81 -8.63 21.94
N HIS A 225 7.20 -7.51 22.34
CA HIS A 225 6.97 -6.38 21.46
C HIS A 225 8.29 -5.79 20.91
N VAL A 226 9.30 -5.64 21.77
CA VAL A 226 10.61 -5.19 21.33
C VAL A 226 11.23 -6.18 20.33
N ASP A 227 11.34 -7.45 20.69
CA ASP A 227 12.06 -8.44 19.89
C ASP A 227 11.36 -8.73 18.55
N GLU A 228 10.04 -8.93 18.57
CA GLU A 228 9.30 -9.34 17.38
C GLU A 228 8.89 -8.16 16.52
N GLN A 229 8.31 -7.10 17.11
CA GLN A 229 7.66 -6.03 16.33
C GLN A 229 8.63 -4.91 15.98
N LEU A 230 9.55 -4.54 16.89
CA LEU A 230 10.50 -3.44 16.65
C LEU A 230 11.79 -3.90 15.96
N ILE A 231 12.33 -5.06 16.34
CA ILE A 231 13.61 -5.56 15.84
C ILE A 231 13.46 -6.54 14.68
N SER A 232 12.75 -7.66 14.88
CA SER A 232 12.68 -8.72 13.86
C SER A 232 11.84 -8.32 12.65
N ASN A 233 10.66 -7.74 12.90
CA ASN A 233 9.73 -7.31 11.85
C ASN A 233 9.79 -5.80 11.57
N GLY A 234 10.45 -5.04 12.44
CA GLY A 234 10.53 -3.59 12.38
C GLY A 234 11.85 -3.08 11.79
N PRO A 235 11.98 -1.76 11.63
CA PRO A 235 13.13 -1.13 11.00
C PRO A 235 14.27 -0.81 11.98
N PHE A 236 14.11 -1.13 13.26
CA PHE A 236 15.05 -0.72 14.30
C PHE A 236 16.16 -1.75 14.48
N SER A 237 17.39 -1.25 14.56
CA SER A 237 18.56 -2.06 14.93
C SER A 237 18.59 -2.38 16.41
N HIS A 238 18.09 -1.46 17.24
CA HIS A 238 17.96 -1.61 18.69
C HIS A 238 16.77 -0.79 19.18
N ALA A 239 16.15 -1.25 20.25
CA ALA A 239 15.02 -0.58 20.88
C ALA A 239 14.96 -0.88 22.37
N ALA A 240 14.44 0.05 23.17
CA ALA A 240 14.13 -0.17 24.58
C ALA A 240 12.89 0.61 25.00
N ILE A 241 12.17 0.06 26.00
CA ILE A 241 10.99 0.66 26.63
C ILE A 241 11.27 0.77 28.12
N PHE A 242 11.09 1.96 28.67
CA PHE A 242 11.24 2.27 30.09
C PHE A 242 9.93 2.81 30.65
N GLY A 243 9.61 2.47 31.89
CA GLY A 243 8.57 3.16 32.65
C GLY A 243 9.02 4.58 33.00
N LEU A 244 8.07 5.47 33.33
CA LEU A 244 8.39 6.82 33.82
C LEU A 244 9.16 6.83 35.15
N ASP A 245 9.22 5.69 35.86
CA ASP A 245 10.02 5.49 37.07
C ASP A 245 11.49 5.10 36.76
N GLY A 246 11.87 5.06 35.49
CA GLY A 246 13.21 4.69 35.02
C GLY A 246 13.49 3.19 35.04
N ARG A 247 12.51 2.34 35.36
CA ARG A 247 12.67 0.89 35.25
C ARG A 247 12.55 0.46 33.79
N GLN A 248 13.53 -0.34 33.34
CA GLN A 248 13.46 -0.95 32.02
C GLN A 248 12.35 -2.00 31.99
N TRP A 249 11.40 -1.82 31.08
CA TRP A 249 10.35 -2.80 30.81
C TRP A 249 10.81 -3.85 29.79
N ALA A 250 11.58 -3.41 28.79
CA ALA A 250 12.12 -4.27 27.75
C ALA A 250 13.29 -3.61 27.02
N ALA A 251 14.20 -4.42 26.47
CA ALA A 251 15.24 -3.95 25.55
C ALA A 251 15.69 -5.05 24.61
N SER A 252 16.05 -4.68 23.39
CA SER A 252 16.58 -5.60 22.38
C SER A 252 17.91 -6.20 22.82
N ALA A 253 18.22 -7.42 22.38
CA ALA A 253 19.45 -8.12 22.74
C ALA A 253 20.71 -7.24 22.55
N GLY A 254 21.54 -7.14 23.58
CA GLY A 254 22.79 -6.35 23.55
C GLY A 254 22.60 -4.83 23.70
N PHE A 255 21.36 -4.33 23.78
CA PHE A 255 21.07 -2.92 24.02
C PHE A 255 20.81 -2.67 25.51
N SER A 256 21.71 -1.94 26.17
CA SER A 256 21.63 -1.67 27.60
C SER A 256 21.84 -0.19 27.86
N VAL A 257 20.77 0.51 28.24
CA VAL A 257 20.83 1.92 28.67
C VAL A 257 20.97 1.95 30.19
N THR A 258 21.99 2.62 30.69
CA THR A 258 22.24 2.70 32.13
C THR A 258 21.26 3.66 32.81
N ALA A 259 21.05 3.50 34.12
CA ALA A 259 20.19 4.40 34.89
C ALA A 259 20.66 5.88 34.82
N GLY A 260 21.97 6.11 34.77
CA GLY A 260 22.51 7.47 34.61
C GLY A 260 22.26 8.06 33.22
N GLU A 261 22.34 7.25 32.16
CA GLU A 261 21.98 7.67 30.81
C GLU A 261 20.48 7.98 30.70
N PHE A 262 19.63 7.16 31.32
CA PHE A 262 18.18 7.40 31.32
C PHE A 262 17.80 8.66 32.12
N ALA A 263 18.36 8.85 33.32
CA ALA A 263 18.08 10.02 34.15
C ALA A 263 18.45 11.34 33.46
N ALA A 264 19.45 11.34 32.57
CA ALA A 264 19.82 12.50 31.77
C ALA A 264 18.75 12.94 30.75
N LEU A 265 17.77 12.07 30.45
CA LEU A 265 16.67 12.34 29.52
C LEU A 265 15.47 13.00 30.20
N GLU A 266 15.30 12.83 31.52
CA GLU A 266 14.06 13.19 32.21
C GLU A 266 13.72 14.68 32.11
N ALA A 267 14.68 15.55 32.41
CA ALA A 267 14.46 16.99 32.39
C ALA A 267 14.26 17.55 30.97
N PRO A 268 15.10 17.21 29.96
CA PRO A 268 14.89 17.64 28.58
C PRO A 268 13.59 17.12 27.94
N LEU A 269 13.15 15.90 28.28
CA LEU A 269 11.87 15.36 27.82
C LEU A 269 10.67 16.02 28.51
N ALA A 270 10.85 16.62 29.69
CA ALA A 270 9.79 17.34 30.41
C ALA A 270 9.67 18.82 29.99
N ASP A 271 10.80 19.46 29.68
CA ASP A 271 10.85 20.87 29.28
C ASP A 271 11.85 21.07 28.14
N PRO A 272 11.40 21.39 26.91
CA PRO A 272 12.27 21.54 25.74
C PRO A 272 13.24 22.72 25.84
N ARG A 273 13.08 23.61 26.82
CA ARG A 273 14.02 24.70 27.11
C ARG A 273 15.26 24.23 27.85
N VAL A 274 15.21 23.04 28.45
CA VAL A 274 16.36 22.42 29.12
C VAL A 274 17.27 21.84 28.04
N PRO A 275 18.52 22.33 27.91
CA PRO A 275 19.44 21.82 26.90
C PRO A 275 19.81 20.36 27.18
N LEU A 276 20.04 19.61 26.11
CA LEU A 276 20.64 18.29 26.22
C LEU A 276 22.10 18.40 26.68
N PRO A 277 22.61 17.40 27.42
CA PRO A 277 24.02 17.34 27.73
C PRO A 277 24.86 17.26 26.45
N ASP A 278 26.04 17.89 26.47
CA ASP A 278 27.00 17.82 25.36
C ASP A 278 27.37 16.36 25.07
N GLY A 279 26.96 15.87 23.90
CA GLY A 279 27.15 14.49 23.49
C GLY A 279 26.24 13.50 24.24
N LEU A 280 24.95 13.53 23.92
CA LEU A 280 23.93 12.62 24.45
C LEU A 280 24.40 11.15 24.37
N ARG A 281 24.47 10.46 25.51
CA ARG A 281 24.94 9.07 25.59
C ARG A 281 23.78 8.11 25.77
N ILE A 282 23.70 7.12 24.89
CA ILE A 282 22.72 6.03 24.96
C ILE A 282 23.46 4.72 24.67
N ALA A 283 23.39 3.78 25.62
CA ALA A 283 24.10 2.50 25.56
C ALA A 283 25.60 2.65 25.28
N GLY A 284 26.24 3.62 25.95
CA GLY A 284 27.67 3.93 25.82
C GLY A 284 28.06 4.68 24.55
N GLN A 285 27.15 4.85 23.58
CA GLN A 285 27.39 5.56 22.32
C GLN A 285 26.97 7.02 22.42
N VAL A 286 27.75 7.91 21.80
CA VAL A 286 27.49 9.36 21.77
C VAL A 286 26.72 9.73 20.50
N TYR A 287 25.68 10.53 20.65
CA TYR A 287 24.84 11.03 19.57
C TYR A 287 24.87 12.56 19.54
N SER A 288 24.88 13.12 18.33
CA SER A 288 24.55 14.53 18.11
C SER A 288 23.03 14.63 18.03
N ALA A 289 22.42 15.28 19.02
CA ALA A 289 20.98 15.41 19.15
C ALA A 289 20.52 16.82 18.79
N GLU A 290 19.31 16.90 18.25
CA GLU A 290 18.59 18.16 18.01
C GLU A 290 17.97 18.63 19.33
N SER A 291 17.58 19.91 19.38
CA SER A 291 16.87 20.45 20.54
C SER A 291 15.60 19.63 20.80
N PRO A 292 15.30 19.27 22.06
CA PRO A 292 14.08 18.51 22.35
C PRO A 292 12.84 19.29 21.91
N GLU A 293 11.83 18.59 21.41
CA GLU A 293 10.54 19.16 21.04
C GLU A 293 9.41 18.23 21.49
N ARG A 294 8.42 18.76 22.22
CA ARG A 294 7.18 18.03 22.60
C ARG A 294 7.43 16.65 23.23
N GLY A 295 8.42 16.54 24.12
CA GLY A 295 8.77 15.26 24.75
C GLY A 295 9.45 14.27 23.81
N ARG A 296 10.01 14.75 22.70
CA ARG A 296 10.79 13.99 21.72
C ARG A 296 12.20 14.53 21.67
N ILE A 297 13.17 13.62 21.53
CA ILE A 297 14.56 13.93 21.21
C ILE A 297 14.94 13.10 19.99
N THR A 298 15.36 13.78 18.93
CA THR A 298 15.93 13.18 17.73
C THR A 298 17.44 13.41 17.73
N GLY A 299 18.18 12.48 17.16
CA GLY A 299 19.61 12.61 17.02
C GLY A 299 20.20 11.60 16.07
N SER A 300 21.51 11.65 15.90
CA SER A 300 22.20 10.63 15.13
C SER A 300 23.68 10.53 15.47
N ASN A 301 24.28 9.40 15.09
CA ASN A 301 25.73 9.26 15.03
C ASN A 301 26.14 8.77 13.62
N ARG A 302 27.34 8.24 13.46
CA ARG A 302 27.81 7.74 12.15
C ARG A 302 27.01 6.54 11.63
N MET A 303 26.43 5.74 12.52
CA MET A 303 25.84 4.44 12.20
C MET A 303 24.31 4.46 12.20
N CYS A 304 23.69 5.25 13.07
CA CYS A 304 22.25 5.20 13.31
C CYS A 304 21.61 6.60 13.48
N HIS A 305 20.32 6.68 13.20
CA HIS A 305 19.39 7.68 13.73
C HIS A 305 18.87 7.22 15.09
N LEU A 306 18.74 8.16 16.02
CA LEU A 306 18.22 7.97 17.36
C LEU A 306 16.90 8.72 17.48
N THR A 307 15.88 8.04 17.97
CA THR A 307 14.65 8.68 18.43
C THR A 307 14.36 8.29 19.86
N ILE A 308 14.05 9.27 20.70
CA ILE A 308 13.58 9.08 22.07
C ILE A 308 12.25 9.81 22.19
N GLN A 309 11.20 9.11 22.63
CA GLN A 309 9.89 9.71 22.82
C GLN A 309 9.36 9.37 24.21
N LYS A 310 8.89 10.40 24.91
CA LYS A 310 8.11 10.27 26.14
C LYS A 310 6.62 10.22 25.81
N THR A 311 5.94 9.24 26.41
CA THR A 311 4.48 9.10 26.42
C THR A 311 3.95 9.43 27.82
N SER A 312 2.63 9.38 28.04
CA SER A 312 2.06 9.54 29.38
C SER A 312 2.43 8.42 30.36
N LYS A 313 3.01 7.30 29.89
CA LYS A 313 3.24 6.10 30.70
C LYS A 313 4.65 5.49 30.60
N ALA A 314 5.36 5.79 29.52
CA ALA A 314 6.65 5.19 29.20
C ALA A 314 7.56 6.16 28.42
N VAL A 315 8.84 5.81 28.35
CA VAL A 315 9.82 6.40 27.44
C VAL A 315 10.33 5.30 26.51
N VAL A 316 10.29 5.56 25.21
CA VAL A 316 10.83 4.66 24.18
C VAL A 316 12.11 5.22 23.62
N ILE A 317 13.08 4.32 23.35
CA ILE A 317 14.37 4.64 22.73
C ILE A 317 14.54 3.73 21.52
N LEU A 318 14.72 4.31 20.34
CA LEU A 318 14.74 3.62 19.05
C LEU A 318 16.00 4.00 18.27
N LEU A 319 16.71 2.99 17.74
CA LEU A 319 17.88 3.18 16.88
C LEU A 319 17.65 2.60 15.48
N GLU A 320 17.55 3.46 14.47
CA GLU A 320 17.44 3.07 13.05
C GLU A 320 18.80 3.12 12.36
N ALA A 321 19.21 2.07 11.65
CA ALA A 321 20.51 2.02 10.99
C ALA A 321 20.56 2.86 9.69
N LYS A 322 21.56 3.75 9.57
CA LYS A 322 21.73 4.65 8.40
C LYS A 322 22.06 3.95 7.08
N ARG A 323 22.60 2.73 7.13
CA ARG A 323 23.02 2.00 5.91
C ARG A 323 21.83 1.62 5.02
N LYS A 324 20.59 1.73 5.51
CA LYS A 324 19.37 1.72 4.69
C LYS A 324 18.19 2.28 5.52
N PRO A 325 17.81 3.56 5.34
CA PRO A 325 16.55 4.04 5.90
C PRO A 325 15.41 3.15 5.39
N LEU A 326 14.54 2.71 6.28
CA LEU A 326 13.37 1.92 5.91
C LEU A 326 12.17 2.87 5.86
N GLU A 327 11.39 2.82 4.77
CA GLU A 327 10.31 3.77 4.45
C GLU A 327 9.18 3.82 5.51
N ASP A 328 9.24 3.00 6.57
CA ASP A 328 8.17 2.75 7.55
C ASP A 328 8.56 3.04 9.02
N ALA A 329 9.77 3.55 9.31
CA ALA A 329 10.25 3.75 10.68
C ALA A 329 9.41 4.75 11.50
N GLY A 330 9.06 5.89 10.90
CA GLY A 330 8.21 6.89 11.57
C GLY A 330 6.79 6.38 11.81
N GLU A 331 6.24 5.59 10.89
CA GLU A 331 4.91 5.00 11.05
C GLU A 331 4.88 3.99 12.21
N LEU A 332 5.89 3.14 12.31
CA LEU A 332 5.97 2.17 13.41
C LEU A 332 6.21 2.84 14.78
N GLU A 333 6.99 3.92 14.79
CA GLU A 333 7.16 4.76 15.98
C GLU A 333 5.81 5.32 16.46
N GLU A 334 5.02 5.92 15.57
CA GLU A 334 3.70 6.46 15.91
C GLU A 334 2.74 5.38 16.45
N GLN A 335 2.71 4.20 15.83
CA GLN A 335 1.87 3.09 16.31
C GLN A 335 2.28 2.61 17.70
N LEU A 336 3.59 2.52 17.99
CA LEU A 336 4.09 2.15 19.31
C LEU A 336 3.70 3.20 20.35
N ILE A 337 3.79 4.49 20.02
CA ILE A 337 3.41 5.59 20.90
C ILE A 337 1.93 5.50 21.26
N ASP A 338 1.05 5.41 20.26
CA ASP A 338 -0.40 5.29 20.46
C ASP A 338 -0.76 4.06 21.32
N PHE A 339 -0.07 2.95 21.07
CA PHE A 339 -0.24 1.72 21.84
C PHE A 339 0.17 1.89 23.31
N LEU A 340 1.31 2.54 23.59
CA LEU A 340 1.77 2.81 24.95
C LEU A 340 0.90 3.82 25.68
N GLU A 341 0.42 4.86 24.99
CA GLU A 341 -0.57 5.79 25.56
C GLU A 341 -1.83 5.05 26.01
N THR A 342 -2.26 4.05 25.24
CA THR A 342 -3.46 3.28 25.54
C THR A 342 -3.21 2.22 26.63
N TYR A 343 -2.14 1.44 26.52
CA TYR A 343 -1.94 0.19 27.28
C TYR A 343 -0.70 0.08 28.15
N GLY A 344 0.19 1.09 28.09
CA GLY A 344 1.32 1.23 29.02
C GLY A 344 0.90 1.31 30.49
#